data_AF-A0A0F2RGX4-F1
#
_entry.id   AF-A0A0F2RGX4-F1
#
_cell.length_a   1.000
_cell.length_b   1.000
_cell.length_c   1.000
_cell.angle_alpha   90.00
_cell.angle_beta   90.00
_cell.angle_gamma   90.00
#
_symmetry.space_group_name_H-M   'P 1'
#
loop_
_entity.id
_entity.type
_entity.pdbx_description
1 polymer ?
#
loop_
_entity_poly.entity_id
_entity_poly.type
_entity_poly.pdbx_seq_one_letter_code
_entity_poly.pdbx_strand_id
1 'polypeptide(L)'
;MSRRAFLFGILVVSLLIVSLYRAKYGAKDTAAEIMAVEAQIEEAQHEKALLETELSHMSRREWIEEYARNELGMAPPRPDQIARESDLDAVIGPPLKPGESVKPKDPEGEK
;
A
#
# COMPACT_ATOMS: atom_id res chain seq x y z
N MET A 1 40.78 -58.75 21.69
CA MET A 1 40.54 -57.38 21.19
C MET A 1 40.59 -56.39 22.35
N SER A 2 41.18 -55.22 22.17
CA SER A 2 41.28 -54.23 23.26
C SER A 2 39.90 -53.65 23.55
N ARG A 3 39.48 -53.64 24.83
CA ARG A 3 38.18 -53.06 25.25
C ARG A 3 37.99 -51.62 24.77
N ARG A 4 39.09 -50.88 24.63
CA ARG A 4 39.12 -49.51 24.11
C ARG A 4 38.71 -49.42 22.64
N ALA A 5 39.18 -50.33 21.79
CA ALA A 5 38.79 -50.35 20.37
C ALA A 5 37.31 -50.67 20.19
N PHE A 6 36.76 -51.56 21.03
CA PHE A 6 35.33 -51.88 21.02
C PHE A 6 34.46 -50.68 21.43
N LEU A 7 34.83 -49.98 22.51
CA LEU A 7 34.12 -48.76 22.95
C LEU A 7 34.21 -47.64 21.90
N PHE A 8 35.36 -47.48 21.25
CA PHE A 8 35.52 -46.50 20.18
C PHE A 8 34.65 -46.83 18.97
N GLY A 9 34.53 -48.10 18.61
CA GLY A 9 33.62 -48.56 17.56
C GLY A 9 32.16 -48.22 17.87
N ILE A 10 31.69 -48.47 19.09
CA ILE A 10 30.33 -48.10 19.51
C ILE A 10 30.15 -46.58 19.40
N LEU A 11 31.10 -45.79 19.89
CA LEU A 11 31.02 -44.33 19.84
C LEU A 11 30.89 -43.81 18.40
N VAL A 12 31.71 -44.33 17.48
CA VAL A 12 31.66 -43.96 16.06
C VAL A 12 30.31 -44.34 15.44
N VAL A 13 29.80 -45.55 15.72
CA VAL A 13 28.50 -46.00 15.22
C VAL A 13 27.36 -45.14 15.76
N SER A 14 27.37 -44.82 17.06
CA SER A 14 26.38 -43.91 17.66
C SER A 14 26.42 -42.52 17.02
N LEU A 15 27.62 -41.99 16.79
CA LEU A 15 27.81 -40.67 16.17
C LEU A 15 27.31 -40.67 14.71
N LEU A 16 27.54 -41.75 13.97
CA LEU A 16 27.01 -41.94 12.62
C LEU A 16 25.47 -41.96 12.59
N ILE A 17 24.83 -42.69 13.52
CA ILE A 17 23.37 -42.75 13.60
C ILE A 17 22.77 -41.35 13.85
N VAL A 18 23.34 -40.60 14.79
CA VAL A 18 22.89 -39.24 15.11
C VAL A 18 23.08 -38.29 13.93
N SER A 19 24.23 -38.36 13.25
CA SER A 19 24.51 -37.57 12.05
C SER A 19 23.50 -37.86 10.94
N LEU A 20 23.21 -39.15 10.68
CA LEU A 20 22.26 -39.55 9.65
C LEU A 20 20.84 -39.10 9.97
N TYR A 21 20.44 -39.16 11.24
CA TYR A 21 19.14 -38.66 11.70
C TYR A 21 19.05 -37.15 11.49
N ARG A 22 20.05 -36.38 11.93
CA ARG A 22 20.07 -34.92 11.76
C ARG A 22 20.06 -34.51 10.29
N ALA A 23 20.85 -35.17 9.43
CA ALA A 23 20.87 -34.86 8.01
C ALA A 23 19.53 -35.19 7.32
N LYS A 24 18.94 -36.35 7.64
CA LYS A 24 17.68 -36.80 7.02
C LYS A 24 16.48 -35.98 7.46
N TYR A 25 16.41 -35.56 8.73
CA TYR A 25 15.31 -34.76 9.24
C TYR A 25 15.52 -33.26 9.00
N GLY A 26 16.75 -32.76 9.15
CA GLY A 26 17.06 -31.35 8.83
C GLY A 26 16.74 -30.98 7.39
N ALA A 27 17.02 -31.86 6.42
CA ALA A 27 16.67 -31.62 5.03
C ALA A 27 15.16 -31.55 4.77
N LYS A 28 14.35 -32.27 5.56
CA LYS A 28 12.88 -32.26 5.43
C LYS A 28 12.27 -31.00 6.04
N ASP A 29 12.75 -30.57 7.19
CA ASP A 29 12.27 -29.34 7.83
C ASP A 29 12.61 -28.13 6.95
N THR A 30 13.82 -28.07 6.39
CA THR A 30 14.19 -26.99 5.45
C THR A 30 13.35 -27.02 4.18
N ALA A 31 13.03 -28.20 3.62
CA ALA A 31 12.16 -28.29 2.45
C ALA A 31 10.72 -27.84 2.76
N ALA A 32 10.20 -28.15 3.94
CA ALA A 32 8.88 -27.71 4.38
C ALA A 32 8.83 -26.18 4.60
N GLU A 33 9.87 -25.60 5.22
CA GLU A 33 10.01 -24.16 5.37
C GLU A 33 10.09 -23.43 4.02
N ILE A 34 10.86 -23.97 3.07
CA ILE A 34 10.94 -23.41 1.72
C ILE A 34 9.57 -23.42 1.04
N MET A 35 8.87 -24.56 1.05
CA MET A 35 7.52 -24.65 0.46
C MET A 35 6.53 -23.68 1.11
N ALA A 36 6.61 -23.50 2.43
CA ALA A 36 5.74 -22.56 3.14
C ALA A 36 6.03 -21.10 2.75
N VAL A 37 7.31 -20.74 2.57
CA VAL A 37 7.70 -19.40 2.09
C VAL A 37 7.29 -19.21 0.63
N GLU A 38 7.47 -20.20 -0.21
CA GLU A 38 7.12 -20.13 -1.64
C GLU A 38 5.61 -19.96 -1.85
N ALA A 39 4.78 -20.65 -1.05
CA ALA A 39 3.34 -20.45 -1.03
C ALA A 39 2.94 -19.01 -0.64
N GLN A 40 3.61 -18.43 0.37
CA GLN A 40 3.38 -17.03 0.77
C GLN A 40 3.77 -16.03 -0.32
N ILE A 41 4.85 -16.31 -1.06
CA ILE A 41 5.27 -15.47 -2.18
C ILE A 41 4.23 -15.52 -3.31
N GLU A 42 3.74 -16.70 -3.64
CA GLU A 42 2.72 -16.88 -4.68
C GLU A 42 1.42 -16.12 -4.33
N GLU A 43 0.96 -16.24 -3.09
CA GLU A 43 -0.22 -15.51 -2.60
C GLU A 43 -0.03 -14.00 -2.68
N ALA A 44 1.11 -13.47 -2.21
CA ALA A 44 1.42 -12.05 -2.26
C ALA A 44 1.55 -11.52 -3.70
N GLN A 45 2.09 -12.33 -4.62
CA GLN A 45 2.17 -11.96 -6.04
C GLN A 45 0.78 -11.90 -6.69
N HIS A 46 -0.11 -12.84 -6.34
CA HIS A 46 -1.48 -12.82 -6.83
C HIS A 46 -2.26 -11.60 -6.31
N GLU A 47 -2.16 -11.30 -5.02
CA GLU A 47 -2.78 -10.11 -4.43
C GLU A 47 -2.26 -8.82 -5.08
N LYS A 48 -0.95 -8.72 -5.29
CA LYS A 48 -0.34 -7.57 -5.98
C LYS A 48 -0.91 -7.40 -7.39
N ALA A 49 -1.03 -8.48 -8.17
CA ALA A 49 -1.56 -8.41 -9.54
C ALA A 49 -3.03 -7.94 -9.56
N LEU A 50 -3.82 -8.36 -8.58
CA LEU A 50 -5.20 -7.92 -8.40
C LEU A 50 -5.27 -6.42 -8.07
N LEU A 51 -4.46 -5.96 -7.11
CA LEU A 51 -4.39 -4.56 -6.73
C LEU A 51 -3.86 -3.66 -7.86
N GLU A 52 -2.87 -4.11 -8.63
CA GLU A 52 -2.37 -3.38 -9.81
C GLU A 52 -3.46 -3.27 -10.88
N THR A 53 -4.30 -4.29 -11.03
CA THR A 53 -5.45 -4.26 -11.93
C THR A 53 -6.49 -3.24 -11.47
N GLU A 54 -6.86 -3.25 -10.18
CA GLU A 54 -7.76 -2.24 -9.60
C GLU A 54 -7.20 -0.82 -9.72
N LEU A 55 -5.91 -0.64 -9.44
CA LEU A 55 -5.22 0.62 -9.59
C LEU A 55 -5.22 1.09 -11.04
N SER A 56 -5.00 0.20 -12.01
CA SER A 56 -5.06 0.56 -13.44
C SER A 56 -6.45 1.05 -13.87
N HIS A 57 -7.51 0.57 -13.20
CA HIS A 57 -8.86 1.03 -13.44
C HIS A 57 -9.09 2.43 -12.84
N MET A 58 -8.70 2.66 -11.59
CA MET A 58 -8.91 3.95 -10.90
C MET A 58 -7.96 5.07 -11.35
N SER A 59 -6.72 4.73 -11.72
CA SER A 59 -5.71 5.71 -12.16
C SER A 59 -5.94 6.24 -13.58
N ARG A 60 -6.95 5.75 -14.29
CA ARG A 60 -7.31 6.26 -15.60
C ARG A 60 -7.69 7.73 -15.45
N ARG A 61 -6.99 8.62 -16.18
CA ARG A 61 -7.21 10.08 -16.15
C ARG A 61 -8.68 10.47 -16.26
N GLU A 62 -9.44 9.70 -17.03
CA GLU A 62 -10.89 9.85 -17.21
C GLU A 62 -11.67 9.66 -15.91
N TRP A 63 -11.31 8.69 -15.06
CA TRP A 63 -11.97 8.47 -13.77
C TRP A 63 -11.69 9.60 -12.79
N ILE A 64 -10.45 10.10 -12.74
CA ILE A 64 -10.07 11.23 -11.89
C ILE A 64 -10.87 12.49 -12.31
N GLU A 65 -10.99 12.73 -13.61
CA GLU A 65 -11.72 13.88 -14.14
C GLU A 65 -13.22 13.78 -13.91
N GLU A 66 -13.79 12.57 -14.05
CA GLU A 66 -15.19 12.29 -13.74
C GLU A 66 -15.48 12.42 -12.24
N TYR A 67 -14.64 11.86 -11.37
CA TYR A 67 -14.76 11.98 -9.92
C TYR A 67 -14.63 13.44 -9.45
N ALA A 68 -13.65 14.17 -9.98
CA ALA A 68 -13.46 15.59 -9.69
C ALA A 68 -14.69 16.42 -10.07
N ARG A 69 -15.29 16.16 -11.24
CA ARG A 69 -16.50 16.85 -11.68
C ARG A 69 -17.73 16.49 -10.85
N ASN A 70 -17.98 15.21 -10.67
CA ASN A 70 -19.25 14.72 -10.15
C ASN A 70 -19.32 14.80 -8.62
N GLU A 71 -18.23 14.44 -7.93
CA GLU A 71 -18.26 14.36 -6.46
C GLU A 71 -17.61 15.56 -5.77
N LEU A 72 -16.58 16.15 -6.38
CA LEU A 72 -15.90 17.31 -5.81
C LEU A 72 -16.41 18.65 -6.37
N GLY A 73 -17.34 18.62 -7.34
CA GLY A 73 -17.86 19.82 -8.01
C GLY A 73 -16.79 20.62 -8.75
N MET A 74 -15.61 20.04 -8.97
CA MET A 74 -14.47 20.65 -9.65
C MET A 74 -14.65 20.50 -11.16
N ALA A 75 -15.59 21.28 -11.69
CA ALA A 75 -15.78 21.45 -13.12
C ALA A 75 -14.92 22.62 -13.65
N PRO A 76 -14.58 22.64 -14.95
CA PRO A 76 -14.01 23.82 -15.58
C PRO A 76 -14.90 25.04 -15.30
N PRO A 77 -14.32 26.20 -14.95
CA PRO A 77 -15.10 27.39 -14.66
C PRO A 77 -15.97 27.73 -15.87
N ARG A 78 -17.26 27.92 -15.63
CA ARG A 78 -18.19 28.35 -16.68
C ARG A 78 -17.85 29.79 -17.10
N PRO A 79 -18.18 30.22 -18.33
CA PRO A 79 -17.88 31.59 -18.79
C PRO A 79 -18.44 32.70 -17.88
N ASP A 80 -19.58 32.44 -17.22
CA ASP A 80 -20.19 33.33 -16.21
C ASP A 80 -19.40 33.43 -14.89
N GLN A 81 -18.49 32.47 -14.63
CA GLN A 81 -17.64 32.42 -13.44
C GLN A 81 -16.25 33.04 -13.67
N ILE A 82 -15.94 33.46 -14.90
CA ILE A 82 -14.67 34.08 -15.26
C ILE A 82 -14.85 35.60 -15.27
N ALA A 83 -14.36 36.28 -14.24
CA ALA A 83 -14.32 37.74 -14.20
C ALA A 83 -13.11 38.28 -14.97
N ARG A 84 -13.27 39.43 -15.63
CA ARG A 84 -12.12 40.19 -16.15
C ARG A 84 -11.40 40.84 -14.98
N GLU A 85 -10.10 41.07 -15.14
CA GLU A 85 -9.28 41.72 -14.10
C GLU A 85 -9.87 43.08 -13.66
N SER A 86 -10.44 43.85 -14.60
CA SER A 86 -11.11 45.12 -14.31
C SER A 86 -12.36 45.00 -13.43
N ASP A 87 -13.00 43.83 -13.42
CA ASP A 87 -14.30 43.59 -12.77
C ASP A 87 -14.13 42.81 -11.46
N LEU A 88 -12.89 42.46 -11.12
CA LEU A 88 -12.55 41.57 -10.01
C LEU A 88 -12.97 42.17 -8.66
N ASP A 89 -12.74 43.48 -8.46
CA ASP A 89 -13.13 44.21 -7.24
C ASP A 89 -14.64 44.12 -6.94
N ALA A 90 -15.48 44.01 -7.97
CA ALA A 90 -16.92 43.88 -7.82
C ALA A 90 -17.38 42.45 -7.48
N VAL A 91 -16.57 41.44 -7.83
CA VAL A 91 -16.89 40.01 -7.69
C VAL A 91 -16.36 39.43 -6.37
N ILE A 92 -15.11 39.73 -6.02
CA ILE A 92 -14.45 39.17 -4.81
C ILE A 92 -14.40 40.17 -3.64
N GLY A 93 -14.76 41.43 -3.88
CA GLY A 93 -14.67 42.51 -2.90
C GLY A 93 -13.23 43.02 -2.72
N PRO A 94 -13.05 44.10 -1.95
CA PRO A 94 -11.73 44.71 -1.74
C PRO A 94 -10.79 43.76 -0.97
N PRO A 95 -9.47 43.84 -1.22
CA PRO A 95 -8.49 43.03 -0.52
C PRO A 95 -8.54 43.29 0.98
N LEU A 96 -8.63 42.22 1.78
CA LEU A 96 -8.61 42.31 3.24
C LEU A 96 -7.25 42.84 3.70
N LYS A 97 -7.26 43.80 4.63
CA LYS A 97 -6.04 44.25 5.28
C LYS A 97 -5.52 43.17 6.24
N PRO A 98 -4.20 43.01 6.40
CA PRO A 98 -3.65 42.04 7.33
C PRO A 98 -4.20 42.27 8.75
N GLY A 99 -4.93 41.28 9.29
CA GLY A 99 -5.55 41.32 10.62
C GLY A 99 -7.06 41.56 10.64
N GLU A 100 -7.70 41.76 9.49
CA GLU A 100 -9.15 41.92 9.38
C GLU A 100 -9.84 40.56 9.19
N SER A 101 -10.73 40.17 10.10
CA SER A 101 -11.53 38.95 9.98
C SER A 101 -12.87 39.26 9.33
N VAL A 102 -13.22 38.50 8.28
CA VAL A 102 -14.54 38.57 7.66
C VAL A 102 -15.54 37.96 8.62
N LYS A 103 -16.41 38.78 9.22
CA LYS A 103 -17.63 38.26 9.85
C LYS A 103 -18.53 37.72 8.73
N PRO A 104 -19.01 36.47 8.80
CA PRO A 104 -19.98 35.99 7.85
C PRO A 104 -21.20 36.92 7.91
N LYS A 105 -21.60 37.47 6.76
CA LYS A 105 -22.86 38.19 6.67
C LYS A 105 -23.96 37.13 6.68
N ASP A 106 -24.75 37.08 7.75
CA ASP A 106 -25.94 36.24 7.81
C ASP A 106 -26.80 36.52 6.57
N PRO A 107 -27.44 35.49 5.98
CA PRO A 107 -28.28 35.67 4.80
C PRO A 107 -29.54 36.46 5.20
N GLU A 108 -29.48 37.77 5.08
CA GLU A 108 -30.64 38.65 5.22
C GLU A 108 -31.59 38.44 4.04
N GLY A 109 -32.61 37.61 4.29
CA GLY A 109 -34.00 37.88 3.92
C GLY A 109 -34.37 37.85 2.44
N GLU A 110 -34.83 36.69 1.98
CA GLU A 110 -35.86 36.64 0.92
C GLU A 110 -37.14 37.35 1.40
N LYS A 111 -37.56 38.36 0.65
CA LYS A 111 -38.97 38.77 0.50
C LYS A 111 -39.24 39.11 -0.95
#